data_AF-A0AAW7AY43-F1
#
_entry.id   AF-A0AAW7AY43-F1
#
_cell.length_a   1.000
_cell.length_b   1.000
_cell.length_c   1.000
_cell.angle_alpha   90.00
_cell.angle_beta   90.00
_cell.angle_gamma   90.00
#
_symmetry.space_group_name_H-M   'P 1'
#
loop_
_entity.id
_entity.type
_entity.pdbx_description
1 polymer ?
#
loop_
_entity_poly.entity_id
_entity_poly.type
_entity_poly.pdbx_seq_one_letter_code
_entity_poly.pdbx_strand_id
1 'polypeptide(L)'
;MEIINATALISINETFFILLLSFLLFLYIMNRIMIRPLIAVRSERSAYLETIRSEIDTAKSDMDDLNKDIDAERVNLLHEAHVMVTRLEEEADHDVSGILASARTEITDIRHETEASVNQQITEVRSRLTTEVDVLTTLIMEKVLHRRLQ
;
A
#
# COMPACT_ATOMS: atom_id res chain seq x y z
N MET A 1 92.87 15.43 -56.78
CA MET A 1 91.78 15.94 -57.63
C MET A 1 90.65 14.94 -57.50
N GLU A 2 89.59 15.37 -56.82
CA GLU A 2 88.49 14.52 -56.38
C GLU A 2 87.74 13.94 -57.58
N ILE A 3 87.53 12.62 -57.56
CA ILE A 3 86.44 12.02 -58.33
C ILE A 3 85.43 11.56 -57.30
N ILE A 4 84.56 12.50 -56.92
CA ILE A 4 83.37 12.19 -56.14
C ILE A 4 82.47 11.39 -57.08
N ASN A 5 82.65 10.07 -57.09
CA ASN A 5 81.64 9.16 -57.60
C ASN A 5 80.48 9.20 -56.60
N ALA A 6 79.60 10.18 -56.77
CA ALA A 6 78.25 10.08 -56.26
C ALA A 6 77.56 8.95 -57.03
N THR A 7 77.88 7.69 -56.69
CA THR A 7 77.01 6.57 -57.01
C THR A 7 75.71 6.91 -56.34
N ALA A 8 74.71 7.32 -57.13
CA ALA A 8 73.37 7.53 -56.65
C ALA A 8 73.03 6.30 -55.80
N LEU A 9 72.85 6.50 -54.49
CA LEU A 9 72.64 5.43 -53.50
C LEU A 9 71.38 4.61 -53.84
N ILE A 10 70.57 5.12 -54.78
CA ILE A 10 69.43 4.46 -55.40
C ILE A 10 69.69 4.46 -56.91
N SER A 11 70.20 3.34 -57.44
CA SER A 11 70.14 3.06 -58.87
C SER A 11 68.85 2.28 -59.13
N ILE A 12 68.05 2.72 -60.11
CA ILE A 12 66.85 1.98 -60.53
C ILE A 12 67.34 0.79 -61.36
N ASN A 13 67.44 -0.36 -60.72
CA ASN A 13 67.92 -1.62 -61.26
C ASN A 13 66.90 -2.74 -60.99
N GLU A 14 67.08 -3.92 -61.59
CA GLU A 14 66.16 -5.06 -61.45
C GLU A 14 65.90 -5.43 -59.97
N THR A 15 66.91 -5.28 -59.12
CA THR A 15 66.81 -5.49 -57.67
C THR A 15 65.81 -4.56 -56.98
N PHE A 16 65.66 -3.32 -57.45
CA PHE A 16 64.66 -2.39 -56.93
C PHE A 16 63.24 -2.92 -57.17
N PHE A 17 62.96 -3.48 -58.35
CA PHE A 17 61.65 -4.07 -58.66
C PHE A 17 61.37 -5.33 -57.83
N ILE A 18 62.37 -6.18 -57.63
CA ILE A 18 62.26 -7.38 -56.78
C ILE A 18 61.99 -6.97 -55.31
N LEU A 19 62.68 -5.95 -54.82
CA LEU A 19 62.45 -5.40 -53.47
C LEU A 19 61.05 -4.79 -53.32
N LEU A 20 60.59 -4.03 -54.31
CA LEU A 20 59.25 -3.45 -54.33
C LEU A 20 58.18 -4.54 -54.30
N LEU A 21 58.33 -5.58 -55.12
CA LEU A 21 57.41 -6.72 -55.15
C LEU A 21 57.39 -7.46 -53.81
N SER A 22 58.56 -7.67 -53.20
CA SER A 22 58.70 -8.31 -51.89
C SER A 22 58.05 -7.47 -50.78
N PHE A 23 58.20 -6.14 -50.82
CA PHE A 23 57.54 -5.22 -49.90
C PHE A 23 56.02 -5.23 -50.07
N LEU A 24 55.52 -5.25 -51.31
CA LEU A 24 54.09 -5.38 -51.60
C LEU A 24 53.51 -6.70 -51.10
N LEU A 25 54.24 -7.81 -51.31
CA LEU A 25 53.86 -9.12 -50.80
C LEU A 25 53.83 -9.13 -49.26
N PHE A 26 54.85 -8.55 -48.62
CA PHE A 26 54.89 -8.40 -47.17
C PHE A 26 53.73 -7.55 -46.65
N LEU A 27 53.42 -6.41 -47.27
CA LEU A 27 52.27 -5.57 -46.92
C LEU A 27 50.95 -6.35 -47.02
N TYR A 28 50.80 -7.14 -48.08
CA TYR A 28 49.62 -7.97 -48.26
C TYR A 28 49.47 -9.02 -47.14
N ILE A 29 50.56 -9.73 -46.82
CA ILE A 29 50.58 -10.73 -45.75
C ILE A 29 50.32 -10.08 -44.39
N MET A 30 51.00 -8.97 -44.08
CA MET A 30 50.84 -8.24 -42.82
C MET A 30 49.42 -7.67 -42.68
N ASN A 31 48.85 -7.12 -43.75
CA ASN A 31 47.48 -6.62 -43.73
C ASN A 31 46.49 -7.74 -43.37
N ARG A 32 46.69 -8.93 -43.92
CA ARG A 32 45.81 -10.07 -43.67
C ARG A 32 46.04 -10.73 -42.30
N ILE A 33 47.29 -10.89 -41.86
CA ILE A 33 47.63 -11.61 -40.62
C ILE A 33 47.56 -10.72 -39.39
N MET A 34 47.86 -9.42 -39.49
CA MET A 34 48.01 -8.55 -38.33
C MET A 34 47.00 -7.39 -38.32
N ILE A 35 46.92 -6.59 -39.39
CA ILE A 35 46.13 -5.35 -39.38
C ILE A 35 44.63 -5.65 -39.27
N ARG A 36 44.11 -6.55 -40.12
CA ARG A 36 42.69 -6.94 -40.10
C ARG A 36 42.23 -7.51 -38.74
N PRO A 37 42.89 -8.53 -38.16
CA PRO A 37 42.43 -9.08 -36.88
C PRO A 37 42.58 -8.08 -35.74
N LEU A 38 43.61 -7.22 -35.74
CA LEU A 38 43.78 -6.18 -34.72
C LEU A 38 42.64 -5.13 -34.75
N ILE A 39 42.16 -4.76 -35.93
CA ILE A 39 41.02 -3.86 -36.06
C ILE A 39 39.73 -4.57 -35.62
N ALA A 40 39.53 -5.83 -36.03
CA ALA A 40 38.35 -6.62 -35.67
C ALA A 40 38.20 -6.76 -34.15
N VAL A 41 39.25 -7.19 -33.44
CA VAL A 41 39.21 -7.36 -31.97
C VAL A 41 38.95 -6.03 -31.26
N ARG A 42 39.52 -4.92 -31.75
CA ARG A 42 39.24 -3.60 -31.19
C ARG A 42 37.79 -3.20 -31.39
N SER A 43 37.23 -3.42 -32.57
CA SER A 43 35.82 -3.11 -32.86
C SER A 43 34.86 -3.97 -32.04
N GLU A 44 35.16 -5.25 -31.87
CA GLU A 44 34.37 -6.17 -31.06
C GLU A 44 34.38 -5.75 -29.60
N ARG A 45 35.55 -5.40 -29.05
CA ARG A 45 35.65 -4.89 -27.68
C ARG A 45 34.87 -3.59 -27.50
N SER A 46 34.95 -2.67 -28.46
CA SER A 46 34.17 -1.42 -28.42
C SER A 46 32.67 -1.68 -28.46
N ALA A 47 32.21 -2.59 -29.33
CA ALA A 47 30.78 -2.95 -29.42
C ALA A 47 30.28 -3.64 -28.15
N TYR A 48 31.09 -4.53 -27.56
CA TYR A 48 30.77 -5.20 -26.29
C TYR A 48 30.66 -4.19 -25.14
N LEU A 49 31.59 -3.24 -25.04
CA LEU A 49 31.53 -2.18 -24.02
C LEU A 49 30.31 -1.27 -24.20
N GLU A 50 29.93 -0.97 -25.44
CA GLU A 50 28.74 -0.18 -25.73
C GLU A 50 27.46 -0.93 -25.34
N THR A 51 27.42 -2.24 -25.60
CA THR A 51 26.30 -3.11 -25.19
C THR A 51 26.16 -3.11 -23.67
N ILE A 52 27.26 -3.31 -22.93
CA ILE A 52 27.24 -3.26 -21.45
C ILE A 52 26.73 -1.90 -20.96
N ARG A 53 27.17 -0.79 -21.56
CA ARG A 53 26.69 0.55 -21.17
C ARG A 53 25.19 0.68 -21.39
N SER A 54 24.69 0.27 -22.55
CA SER A 54 23.26 0.28 -22.85
C SER A 54 22.46 -0.59 -21.87
N GLU A 55 22.97 -1.75 -21.51
CA GLU A 55 22.34 -2.64 -20.51
C GLU A 55 22.30 -2.00 -19.11
N ILE A 56 23.40 -1.34 -18.70
CA ILE A 56 23.46 -0.61 -17.42
C ILE A 56 22.46 0.55 -17.42
N ASP A 57 22.39 1.33 -18.49
CA ASP A 57 21.49 2.47 -18.58
C ASP A 57 20.02 2.01 -18.59
N THR A 58 19.72 0.90 -19.27
CA THR A 58 18.38 0.29 -19.26
C THR A 58 18.03 -0.22 -17.87
N ALA A 59 18.91 -0.99 -17.23
CA ALA A 59 18.69 -1.49 -15.88
C ALA A 59 18.50 -0.36 -14.86
N LYS A 60 19.21 0.76 -15.03
CA LYS A 60 19.03 1.94 -14.20
C LYS A 60 17.67 2.59 -14.41
N SER A 61 17.22 2.73 -15.67
CA SER A 61 15.89 3.23 -15.98
C SER A 61 14.80 2.34 -15.38
N ASP A 62 14.94 1.02 -15.53
CA ASP A 62 13.99 0.05 -15.00
C ASP A 62 13.91 0.13 -13.47
N MET A 63 15.04 0.32 -12.79
CA MET A 63 15.06 0.54 -11.33
C MET A 63 14.37 1.84 -10.92
N ASP A 64 14.62 2.93 -11.65
CA ASP A 64 13.98 4.22 -11.37
C ASP A 64 12.47 4.15 -11.58
N ASP A 65 12.00 3.43 -12.60
CA ASP A 65 10.58 3.24 -12.86
C ASP A 65 9.93 2.31 -11.83
N LEU A 66 10.59 1.22 -11.44
CA LEU A 66 10.12 0.34 -10.36
C LEU A 66 9.99 1.10 -9.03
N ASN A 67 10.93 2.00 -8.72
CA ASN A 67 10.85 2.83 -7.51
C ASN A 67 9.64 3.77 -7.56
N LYS A 68 9.36 4.40 -8.71
CA LYS A 68 8.17 5.25 -8.87
C LYS A 68 6.88 4.46 -8.69
N ASP A 69 6.81 3.25 -9.24
CA ASP A 69 5.63 2.39 -9.13
C ASP A 69 5.39 1.98 -7.67
N ILE A 70 6.45 1.59 -6.95
CA ILE A 70 6.37 1.27 -5.52
C ILE A 70 5.91 2.48 -4.70
N ASP A 71 6.45 3.66 -4.96
CA ASP A 71 6.03 4.88 -4.26
C ASP A 71 4.57 5.23 -4.53
N ALA A 72 4.11 5.08 -5.79
CA ALA A 72 2.72 5.30 -6.16
C ALA A 72 1.78 4.28 -5.47
N GLU A 73 2.14 3.00 -5.48
CA GLU A 73 1.38 1.94 -4.79
C GLU A 73 1.31 2.19 -3.29
N ARG A 74 2.43 2.61 -2.68
CA ARG A 74 2.49 2.94 -1.24
C ARG A 74 1.55 4.09 -0.88
N VAL A 75 1.52 5.15 -1.70
CA VAL A 75 0.61 6.29 -1.47
C VAL A 75 -0.85 5.84 -1.58
N ASN A 76 -1.18 5.02 -2.58
CA ASN A 76 -2.53 4.48 -2.76
C ASN A 76 -2.94 3.58 -1.58
N LEU A 77 -2.08 2.67 -1.14
CA LEU A 77 -2.35 1.80 0.02
C LEU A 77 -2.56 2.60 1.30
N LEU A 78 -1.77 3.65 1.54
CA LEU A 78 -1.96 4.53 2.70
C LEU A 78 -3.29 5.29 2.61
N HIS A 79 -3.66 5.75 1.43
CA HIS A 79 -4.94 6.40 1.20
C HIS A 79 -6.12 5.44 1.44
N GLU A 80 -6.08 4.24 0.88
CA GLU A 80 -7.09 3.20 1.09
C GLU A 80 -7.21 2.80 2.56
N ALA A 81 -6.09 2.64 3.25
CA ALA A 81 -6.08 2.36 4.69
C ALA A 81 -6.75 3.49 5.49
N HIS A 82 -6.44 4.76 5.18
CA HIS A 82 -7.10 5.90 5.81
C HIS A 82 -8.60 5.94 5.54
N VAL A 83 -9.02 5.73 4.29
CA VAL A 83 -10.45 5.68 3.94
C VAL A 83 -11.16 4.54 4.67
N MET A 84 -10.52 3.38 4.79
CA MET A 84 -11.06 2.23 5.52
C MET A 84 -11.22 2.53 7.02
N VAL A 85 -10.22 3.16 7.64
CA VAL A 85 -10.27 3.55 9.05
C VAL A 85 -11.39 4.56 9.29
N THR A 86 -11.47 5.63 8.48
CA THR A 86 -12.52 6.64 8.61
C THR A 86 -13.91 6.03 8.41
N ARG A 87 -14.08 5.14 7.44
CA ARG A 87 -15.36 4.43 7.24
C ARG A 87 -15.73 3.57 8.45
N LEU A 88 -14.76 2.89 9.06
CA LEU A 88 -15.00 2.09 10.28
C LEU A 88 -15.34 2.97 11.48
N GLU A 89 -14.71 4.14 11.61
CA GLU A 89 -15.05 5.12 12.65
C GLU A 89 -16.48 5.66 12.47
N GLU A 90 -16.88 6.02 11.25
CA GLU A 90 -18.25 6.46 10.95
C GLU A 90 -19.29 5.36 11.22
N GLU A 91 -18.99 4.11 10.83
CA GLU A 91 -19.85 2.95 11.09
C GLU A 91 -19.98 2.69 12.59
N ALA A 92 -18.87 2.76 13.33
CA ALA A 92 -18.87 2.62 14.79
C ALA A 92 -19.66 3.74 15.49
N ASP A 93 -19.51 5.00 15.06
CA ASP A 93 -20.27 6.13 15.61
C ASP A 93 -21.78 5.98 15.37
N HIS A 94 -22.16 5.49 14.19
CA HIS A 94 -23.55 5.18 13.87
C HIS A 94 -24.09 4.04 14.75
N ASP A 95 -23.33 2.96 14.91
CA ASP A 95 -23.70 1.81 15.74
C ASP A 95 -23.84 2.19 17.21
N VAL A 96 -22.87 2.95 17.75
CA VAL A 96 -22.94 3.48 19.12
C VAL A 96 -24.18 4.34 19.31
N SER A 97 -24.48 5.22 18.35
CA SER A 97 -25.68 6.06 18.40
C SER A 97 -26.97 5.22 18.38
N GLY A 98 -27.02 4.17 17.55
CA GLY A 98 -28.15 3.24 17.47
C GLY A 98 -28.36 2.43 18.75
N ILE A 99 -27.28 1.91 19.33
CA ILE A 99 -27.31 1.21 20.62
C ILE A 99 -27.78 2.15 21.73
N LEU A 100 -27.26 3.38 21.78
CA LEU A 100 -27.64 4.35 22.80
C LEU A 100 -29.11 4.78 22.68
N ALA A 101 -29.61 4.94 21.46
CA ALA A 101 -31.01 5.24 21.19
C ALA A 101 -31.92 4.08 21.65
N SER A 102 -31.56 2.85 21.29
CA SER A 102 -32.31 1.65 21.68
C SER A 102 -32.33 1.47 23.20
N ALA A 103 -31.20 1.63 23.87
CA ALA A 103 -31.10 1.56 25.32
C ALA A 103 -31.94 2.65 26.01
N ARG A 104 -32.01 3.87 25.44
CA ARG A 104 -32.88 4.94 25.97
C ARG A 104 -34.36 4.56 25.85
N THR A 105 -34.77 4.00 24.72
CA THR A 105 -36.15 3.52 24.53
C THR A 105 -36.49 2.41 25.52
N GLU A 106 -35.59 1.44 25.69
CA GLU A 106 -35.79 0.34 26.66
C GLU A 106 -35.90 0.86 28.10
N ILE A 107 -35.06 1.84 28.48
CA ILE A 107 -35.17 2.50 29.80
C ILE A 107 -36.53 3.20 29.95
N THR A 108 -37.03 3.88 28.92
CA THR A 108 -38.34 4.54 28.99
C THR A 108 -39.49 3.54 29.10
N ASP A 109 -39.40 2.41 28.38
CA ASP A 109 -40.40 1.35 28.41
C ASP A 109 -40.44 0.67 29.79
N ILE A 110 -39.27 0.31 30.34
CA ILE A 110 -39.15 -0.24 31.70
C ILE A 110 -39.72 0.74 32.74
N ARG A 111 -39.46 2.05 32.58
CA ARG A 111 -39.97 3.05 33.51
C ARG A 111 -41.49 3.13 33.45
N HIS A 112 -42.07 3.14 32.25
CA HIS A 112 -43.52 3.17 32.06
C HIS A 112 -44.20 1.90 32.60
N GLU A 113 -43.62 0.73 32.35
CA GLU A 113 -44.10 -0.54 32.89
C GLU A 113 -44.05 -0.56 34.43
N THR A 114 -42.96 -0.06 35.01
CA THR A 114 -42.80 0.04 36.46
C THR A 114 -43.81 1.01 37.07
N GLU A 115 -44.01 2.19 36.46
CA GLU A 115 -45.02 3.17 36.89
C GLU A 115 -46.44 2.59 36.82
N ALA A 116 -46.77 1.83 35.77
CA ALA A 116 -48.04 1.14 35.63
C ALA A 116 -48.25 0.07 36.72
N SER A 117 -47.23 -0.77 36.97
CA SER A 117 -47.26 -1.80 38.01
C SER A 117 -47.42 -1.21 39.41
N VAL A 118 -46.69 -0.13 39.72
CA VAL A 118 -46.82 0.58 41.01
C VAL A 118 -48.22 1.17 41.18
N ASN A 119 -48.78 1.80 40.15
CA ASN A 119 -50.14 2.34 40.21
C ASN A 119 -51.20 1.24 40.42
N GLN A 120 -51.01 0.08 39.79
CA GLN A 120 -51.88 -1.08 39.97
C GLN A 120 -51.81 -1.59 41.42
N GLN A 121 -50.61 -1.73 41.98
CA GLN A 121 -50.40 -2.13 43.37
C GLN A 121 -51.01 -1.12 44.36
N ILE A 122 -50.84 0.19 44.12
CA ILE A 122 -51.46 1.23 44.96
C ILE A 122 -52.99 1.12 44.93
N THR A 123 -53.58 0.88 43.76
CA THR A 123 -55.03 0.74 43.60
C THR A 123 -55.54 -0.51 44.33
N GLU A 124 -54.83 -1.62 44.22
CA GLU A 124 -55.15 -2.87 44.92
C GLU A 124 -55.07 -2.70 46.44
N VAL A 125 -53.99 -2.09 46.95
CA VAL A 125 -53.81 -1.80 48.38
C VAL A 125 -54.91 -0.87 48.89
N ARG A 126 -55.27 0.18 48.15
CA ARG A 126 -56.37 1.09 48.51
C ARG A 126 -57.71 0.35 48.60
N SER A 127 -58.00 -0.52 47.62
CA SER A 127 -59.23 -1.34 47.64
C SER A 127 -59.29 -2.24 48.86
N ARG A 128 -58.18 -2.89 49.24
CA ARG A 128 -58.11 -3.73 50.45
C ARG A 128 -58.28 -2.90 51.71
N LEU A 129 -57.65 -1.73 51.80
CA LEU A 129 -57.80 -0.81 52.94
C LEU A 129 -59.25 -0.34 53.12
N THR A 130 -59.97 -0.02 52.04
CA THR A 130 -61.40 0.34 52.17
C THR A 130 -62.24 -0.80 52.74
N THR A 131 -61.98 -2.04 52.32
CA THR A 131 -62.66 -3.22 52.89
C THR A 131 -62.31 -3.41 54.36
N GLU A 132 -61.04 -3.26 54.75
CA GLU A 132 -60.61 -3.35 56.15
C GLU A 132 -61.19 -2.22 57.01
N VAL A 133 -61.29 -1.00 56.46
CA VAL A 133 -61.90 0.16 57.15
C VAL A 133 -63.40 -0.07 57.35
N ASP A 134 -64.14 -0.63 56.39
CA ASP A 134 -65.57 -0.95 56.56
C ASP A 134 -65.78 -2.00 57.66
N VAL A 135 -64.93 -3.04 57.68
CA VAL A 135 -64.95 -4.06 58.75
C VAL A 135 -64.65 -3.44 60.10
N LEU A 136 -63.61 -2.60 60.20
CA LEU A 136 -63.24 -1.93 61.44
C LEU A 136 -64.33 -0.97 61.93
N THR A 137 -64.96 -0.23 61.01
CA THR A 137 -66.04 0.71 61.34
C THR A 137 -67.26 -0.04 61.87
N THR A 138 -67.61 -1.18 61.27
CA THR A 138 -68.67 -2.07 61.76
C THR A 138 -68.34 -2.60 63.16
N LEU A 139 -67.09 -3.03 63.38
CA LEU A 139 -66.62 -3.52 64.68
C LEU A 139 -66.69 -2.45 65.78
N ILE A 140 -66.30 -1.20 65.46
CA ILE A 140 -66.39 -0.06 66.37
C ILE A 140 -67.87 0.28 66.65
N MET A 141 -68.73 0.30 65.63
CA MET A 141 -70.16 0.53 65.81
C MET A 141 -70.81 -0.52 66.71
N GLU A 142 -70.50 -1.81 66.54
CA GLU A 142 -70.97 -2.87 67.44
C GLU A 142 -70.49 -2.67 68.89
N LYS A 143 -69.22 -2.27 69.07
CA LYS A 143 -68.62 -2.02 70.39
C LYS A 143 -69.22 -0.81 71.11
N VAL A 144 -69.54 0.26 70.37
CA VAL A 144 -70.14 1.49 70.92
C VAL A 144 -71.63 1.30 71.21
N LEU A 145 -72.37 0.63 70.32
CA LEU A 145 -73.82 0.41 70.45
C LEU A 145 -74.19 -0.76 71.37
N HIS A 146 -73.22 -1.53 71.90
CA HIS A 146 -73.42 -2.71 72.74
C HIS A 146 -74.44 -3.73 72.16
N ARG A 147 -74.58 -3.75 70.83
CA ARG A 147 -75.55 -4.56 70.10
C ARG A 147 -74.97 -4.92 68.75
N ARG A 148 -75.15 -6.19 68.35
CA ARG A 148 -74.71 -6.67 67.04
C ARG A 148 -75.54 -6.02 65.92
N LEU A 149 -74.83 -5.57 64.88
CA LEU A 149 -75.43 -5.09 63.64
C LEU A 149 -75.32 -6.24 62.63
N GLN A 150 -76.46 -6.89 62.37
CA GLN A 150 -76.63 -7.89 61.31
C GLN A 150 -77.04 -7.19 60.02
#